data_AF-A0A6A5QUG9-F1
#
_entry.id   AF-A0A6A5QUG9-F1
#
_cell.length_a   1.000
_cell.length_b   1.000
_cell.length_c   1.000
_cell.angle_alpha   90.00
_cell.angle_beta   90.00
_cell.angle_gamma   90.00
#
_symmetry.space_group_name_H-M   'P 1'
#
loop_
_entity.id
_entity.type
_entity.pdbx_description
1 polymer ?
#
loop_
_entity_poly.entity_id
_entity_poly.type
_entity_poly.pdbx_seq_one_letter_code
_entity_poly.pdbx_strand_id
1 'polypeptide(L)'
;MAFKFLSRGSLKSEKATLGTSLWSGLSIGAAIRIVLRFFQFVLGLTIIGLYAVDLDRARKAGVYIDSKWVWAVVCGALGALVSLLFMLPLIKAWFFFFVDAFVFLCYLVAFGIFGKMYIPENPEGNKGIVRMKNAVWVLLTNMLLWFATMSYGAVVFWKNRKASTRLTGRGAQHV
;
A
#
# COMPACT_ATOMS: atom_id res chain seq x y z
N MET A 1 -61.59 -16.45 5.07
CA MET A 1 -60.51 -16.98 4.21
C MET A 1 -59.90 -15.82 3.44
N ALA A 2 -58.61 -15.53 3.38
CA ALA A 2 -57.44 -15.92 4.15
C ALA A 2 -56.37 -14.88 3.74
N PHE A 3 -55.85 -14.11 4.68
CA PHE A 3 -54.70 -13.24 4.46
C PHE A 3 -53.46 -14.11 4.17
N LYS A 4 -53.05 -14.20 2.90
CA LYS A 4 -51.89 -15.01 2.48
C LYS A 4 -51.06 -14.39 1.35
N PHE A 5 -50.97 -13.06 1.28
CA PHE A 5 -50.17 -12.37 0.25
C PHE A 5 -48.77 -11.93 0.70
N LEU A 6 -48.46 -11.93 2.01
CA LEU A 6 -47.11 -11.63 2.50
C LEU A 6 -46.26 -12.89 2.57
N SER A 7 -45.93 -13.45 1.40
CA SER A 7 -44.86 -14.43 1.29
C SER A 7 -43.53 -13.73 1.59
N ARG A 8 -43.01 -14.01 2.78
CA ARG A 8 -41.68 -13.61 3.24
C ARG A 8 -40.62 -14.22 2.32
N GLY A 9 -40.22 -13.46 1.29
CA GLY A 9 -38.98 -13.68 0.57
C GLY A 9 -37.82 -13.67 1.56
N SER A 10 -37.23 -14.83 1.76
CA SER A 10 -36.17 -15.09 2.74
C SER A 10 -34.90 -14.28 2.40
N LEU A 11 -34.73 -13.14 3.07
CA LEU A 11 -33.48 -12.36 3.15
C LEU A 11 -32.30 -13.16 3.77
N LYS A 12 -32.53 -14.42 4.17
CA LYS A 12 -31.51 -15.30 4.74
C LYS A 12 -30.59 -15.90 3.67
N SER A 13 -31.08 -16.02 2.42
CA SER A 13 -30.30 -16.55 1.30
C SER A 13 -29.24 -15.57 0.80
N GLU A 14 -29.58 -14.28 0.72
CA GLU A 14 -28.68 -13.23 0.23
C GLU A 14 -27.50 -12.99 1.19
N LYS A 15 -27.73 -13.07 2.52
CA LYS A 15 -26.65 -12.97 3.51
C LYS A 15 -25.71 -14.19 3.50
N ALA A 16 -26.24 -15.38 3.19
CA ALA A 16 -25.45 -16.61 3.10
C ALA A 16 -24.59 -16.67 1.82
N THR A 17 -25.09 -16.12 0.71
CA THR A 17 -24.34 -16.01 -0.57
C THR A 17 -23.29 -14.89 -0.52
N LEU A 18 -23.56 -13.78 0.17
CA LEU A 18 -22.57 -12.73 0.39
C LEU A 18 -21.35 -13.24 1.17
N GLY A 19 -21.60 -13.96 2.28
CA GLY A 19 -20.53 -14.55 3.09
C GLY A 19 -19.69 -15.55 2.31
N THR A 20 -20.31 -16.44 1.53
CA THR A 20 -19.59 -17.47 0.77
C THR A 20 -18.86 -16.92 -0.47
N SER A 21 -19.32 -15.81 -1.07
CA SER A 21 -18.63 -15.14 -2.19
C SER A 21 -17.33 -14.42 -1.79
N LEU A 22 -17.23 -13.95 -0.53
CA LEU A 22 -16.03 -13.30 0.00
C LEU A 22 -14.88 -14.30 0.24
N TRP A 23 -15.20 -15.52 0.66
CA TRP A 23 -14.21 -16.56 0.97
C TRP A 23 -13.87 -17.44 -0.23
N SER A 24 -14.79 -17.62 -1.18
CA SER A 24 -14.55 -18.44 -2.40
C SER A 24 -13.66 -17.75 -3.45
N GLY A 25 -13.39 -16.44 -3.31
CA GLY A 25 -12.55 -15.66 -4.22
C GLY A 25 -11.10 -15.47 -3.80
N LEU A 26 -10.65 -16.05 -2.67
CA LEU A 26 -9.29 -15.84 -2.15
C LEU A 26 -8.25 -16.66 -2.95
N SER A 27 -8.01 -16.24 -4.20
CA SER A 27 -6.86 -16.72 -4.98
C SER A 27 -5.57 -16.50 -4.19
N ILE A 28 -4.61 -17.42 -4.30
CA ILE A 28 -3.27 -17.28 -3.71
C ILE A 28 -2.65 -15.90 -4.03
N GLY A 29 -2.90 -15.38 -5.25
CA GLY A 29 -2.44 -14.05 -5.64
C GLY A 29 -3.11 -12.90 -4.88
N ALA A 30 -4.37 -13.05 -4.49
CA ALA A 30 -5.07 -12.08 -3.65
C ALA A 30 -4.53 -12.11 -2.20
N ALA A 31 -4.30 -13.29 -1.65
CA ALA A 31 -3.70 -13.44 -0.32
C ALA A 31 -2.30 -12.81 -0.25
N ILE A 32 -1.42 -13.12 -1.21
CA ILE A 32 -0.06 -12.52 -1.29
C ILE A 32 -0.14 -11.00 -1.37
N ARG A 33 -1.06 -10.46 -2.17
CA ARG A 33 -1.26 -9.01 -2.29
C ARG A 33 -1.66 -8.39 -0.96
N ILE A 34 -2.62 -8.97 -0.25
CA ILE A 34 -3.08 -8.46 1.06
C ILE A 34 -1.92 -8.47 2.06
N VAL A 35 -1.15 -9.56 2.11
CA VAL A 35 0.02 -9.67 2.99
C VAL A 35 1.07 -8.60 2.67
N LEU A 36 1.41 -8.40 1.39
CA LEU A 36 2.36 -7.35 0.99
C LEU A 36 1.87 -5.96 1.37
N ARG A 37 0.60 -5.65 1.11
CA ARG A 37 -0.01 -4.37 1.50
C ARG A 37 0.00 -4.17 3.01
N PHE A 38 -0.28 -5.22 3.78
CA PHE A 38 -0.24 -5.19 5.23
C PHE A 38 1.15 -4.82 5.75
N PHE A 39 2.22 -5.42 5.21
CA PHE A 39 3.58 -5.03 5.57
C PHE A 39 3.91 -3.58 5.17
N GLN A 40 3.51 -3.15 3.96
CA GLN A 40 3.69 -1.76 3.53
C GLN A 40 3.01 -0.76 4.47
N PHE A 41 1.81 -1.11 4.96
CA PHE A 41 1.05 -0.34 5.93
C PHE A 41 1.76 -0.24 7.28
N VAL A 42 2.11 -1.39 7.87
CA VAL A 42 2.79 -1.44 9.18
C VAL A 42 4.13 -0.71 9.14
N LEU A 43 4.93 -0.91 8.09
CA LEU A 43 6.19 -0.21 7.92
C LEU A 43 5.99 1.29 7.66
N GLY A 44 4.92 1.68 6.97
CA GLY A 44 4.51 3.09 6.82
C GLY A 44 4.25 3.76 8.16
N LEU A 45 3.45 3.13 9.02
CA LEU A 45 3.21 3.60 10.39
C LEU A 45 4.50 3.63 11.23
N THR A 46 5.35 2.61 11.07
CA THR A 46 6.65 2.56 11.75
C THR A 46 7.53 3.75 11.37
N ILE A 47 7.58 4.12 10.10
CA ILE A 47 8.31 5.30 9.62
C ILE A 47 7.71 6.58 10.20
N ILE A 48 6.38 6.71 10.24
CA ILE A 48 5.75 7.86 10.90
C ILE A 48 6.23 7.94 12.36
N GLY A 49 6.16 6.84 13.11
CA GLY A 49 6.58 6.81 14.51
C GLY A 49 8.07 7.15 14.70
N LEU A 50 8.95 6.63 13.86
CA LEU A 50 10.40 6.84 13.99
C LEU A 50 10.82 8.28 13.67
N TYR A 51 10.19 8.91 12.66
CA TYR A 51 10.58 10.23 12.16
C TYR A 51 9.76 11.37 12.77
N ALA A 52 8.51 11.14 13.18
CA ALA A 52 7.67 12.16 13.80
C ALA A 52 8.11 12.54 15.23
N VAL A 53 8.86 11.68 15.92
CA VAL A 53 9.40 11.99 17.25
C VAL A 53 10.33 13.21 17.20
N ASP A 54 11.13 13.36 16.14
CA ASP A 54 12.02 14.50 16.00
C ASP A 54 11.26 15.78 15.61
N LEU A 55 10.17 15.66 14.85
CA LEU A 55 9.24 16.77 14.59
C LEU A 55 8.57 17.25 15.89
N ASP A 56 8.07 16.31 16.70
CA ASP A 56 7.40 16.65 17.95
C ASP A 56 8.38 17.26 18.97
N ARG A 57 9.63 16.79 19.01
CA ARG A 57 10.68 17.40 19.82
C ARG A 57 10.98 18.83 19.37
N ALA A 58 11.13 19.08 18.07
CA ALA A 58 11.36 20.42 17.53
C ALA A 58 10.19 21.37 17.85
N ARG A 59 8.95 20.89 17.66
CA ARG A 59 7.73 21.62 18.02
C ARG A 59 7.68 22.00 19.50
N LYS A 60 7.97 21.05 20.40
CA LYS A 60 7.99 21.28 21.85
C LYS A 60 9.08 22.24 22.29
N ALA A 61 10.23 22.21 21.62
CA ALA A 61 11.34 23.13 21.88
C ALA A 61 11.12 24.52 21.24
N GLY A 62 10.07 24.72 20.45
CA GLY A 62 9.83 25.99 19.75
C GLY A 62 10.88 26.32 18.68
N VAL A 63 11.59 25.31 18.17
CA VAL A 63 12.65 25.49 17.17
C VAL A 63 12.17 25.16 15.76
N TYR A 64 12.95 25.56 14.76
CA TYR A 64 12.69 25.27 13.37
C TYR A 64 12.49 23.76 13.11
N ILE A 65 11.45 23.45 12.34
CA ILE A 65 11.13 22.09 11.90
C ILE A 65 11.84 21.83 10.58
N ASP A 66 12.81 20.91 10.59
CA ASP A 66 13.55 20.57 9.40
C ASP A 66 12.68 19.73 8.42
N SER A 67 12.59 20.23 7.18
CA SER A 67 11.70 19.73 6.13
C SER A 67 11.99 18.29 5.73
N LYS A 68 13.22 17.78 5.96
CA LYS A 68 13.55 16.37 5.68
C LYS A 68 12.73 15.40 6.51
N TRP A 69 12.47 15.75 7.78
CA TRP A 69 11.66 14.93 8.69
C TRP A 69 10.19 14.97 8.30
N VAL A 70 9.71 16.15 7.88
CA VAL A 70 8.35 16.32 7.36
C VAL A 70 8.16 15.45 6.12
N TRP A 71 9.12 15.46 5.20
CA TRP A 71 9.09 14.63 4.00
C TRP A 71 8.97 13.13 4.33
N ALA A 72 9.76 12.62 5.28
CA ALA A 72 9.66 11.22 5.71
C ALA A 72 8.28 10.87 6.28
N VAL A 73 7.71 11.74 7.11
CA VAL A 73 6.38 11.52 7.69
C VAL A 73 5.29 11.57 6.63
N VAL A 74 5.38 12.50 5.67
CA VAL A 74 4.46 12.56 4.52
C VAL A 74 4.56 11.29 3.67
N CYS A 75 5.78 10.80 3.39
CA CYS A 75 5.97 9.53 2.67
C CYS A 75 5.36 8.35 3.44
N GLY A 76 5.61 8.26 4.75
CA GLY A 76 5.05 7.24 5.63
C GLY A 76 3.52 7.26 5.65
N ALA A 77 2.92 8.44 5.76
CA ALA A 77 1.47 8.64 5.75
C ALA A 77 0.85 8.28 4.39
N LEU A 78 1.46 8.74 3.29
CA LEU A 78 1.03 8.39 1.94
C LEU A 78 1.10 6.88 1.71
N GLY A 79 2.20 6.24 2.08
CA GLY A 79 2.36 4.79 1.97
C GLY A 79 1.33 4.03 2.82
N ALA A 80 1.10 4.44 4.06
CA ALA A 80 0.10 3.83 4.92
C ALA A 80 -1.34 3.97 4.35
N LEU A 81 -1.70 5.17 3.88
CA LEU A 81 -3.02 5.40 3.28
C LEU A 81 -3.22 4.60 1.99
N VAL A 82 -2.25 4.63 1.08
CA VAL A 82 -2.35 3.91 -0.20
C VAL A 82 -2.40 2.41 0.03
N SER A 83 -1.54 1.87 0.91
CA SER A 83 -1.54 0.44 1.22
C SER A 83 -2.87 -0.01 1.84
N LEU A 84 -3.44 0.78 2.76
CA LEU A 84 -4.75 0.51 3.36
C LEU A 84 -5.88 0.54 2.32
N LEU A 85 -5.92 1.57 1.47
CA LEU A 85 -6.92 1.66 0.39
C LEU A 85 -6.81 0.49 -0.59
N PHE A 86 -5.58 0.07 -0.91
CA PHE A 86 -5.33 -1.00 -1.88
C PHE A 86 -5.51 -2.41 -1.29
N MET A 87 -5.73 -2.55 0.03
CA MET A 87 -6.24 -3.79 0.62
C MET A 87 -7.73 -4.00 0.32
N LEU A 88 -8.49 -2.93 0.12
CA LEU A 88 -9.92 -3.02 -0.17
C LEU A 88 -10.13 -3.49 -1.62
N PRO A 89 -11.12 -4.37 -1.89
CA PRO A 89 -11.40 -4.88 -3.24
C PRO A 89 -12.06 -3.83 -4.17
N LEU A 90 -11.96 -2.54 -3.85
CA LEU A 90 -12.70 -1.45 -4.50
C LEU A 90 -11.97 -0.84 -5.70
N ILE A 91 -10.66 -1.04 -5.82
CA ILE A 91 -9.82 -0.30 -6.77
C ILE A 91 -9.39 -1.18 -7.95
N LYS A 92 -9.60 -0.67 -9.17
CA LYS A 92 -9.32 -1.41 -10.42
C LYS A 92 -7.81 -1.54 -10.66
N ALA A 93 -7.43 -2.70 -11.21
CA ALA A 93 -6.04 -3.13 -11.31
C ALA A 93 -5.09 -2.21 -12.12
N TRP A 94 -5.61 -1.50 -13.13
CA TRP A 94 -4.81 -0.67 -14.03
C TRP A 94 -4.30 0.63 -13.39
N PHE A 95 -4.98 1.15 -12.37
CA PHE A 95 -4.55 2.34 -11.63
C PHE A 95 -3.45 2.02 -10.60
N PHE A 96 -3.31 0.76 -10.18
CA PHE A 96 -2.36 0.36 -9.13
C PHE A 96 -0.91 0.63 -9.47
N PHE A 97 -0.50 0.44 -10.73
CA PHE A 97 0.91 0.56 -11.10
C PHE A 97 1.45 1.99 -10.95
N PHE A 98 0.71 2.99 -11.45
CA PHE A 98 1.16 4.38 -11.40
C PHE A 98 1.24 4.92 -9.97
N VAL A 99 0.28 4.55 -9.12
CA VAL A 99 0.29 4.95 -7.71
C VAL A 99 1.44 4.27 -6.97
N ASP A 100 1.63 2.95 -7.16
CA ASP A 100 2.75 2.24 -6.55
C ASP A 100 4.10 2.83 -6.98
N ALA A 101 4.24 3.23 -8.26
CA ALA A 101 5.44 3.88 -8.77
C ALA A 101 5.69 5.27 -8.16
N PHE A 102 4.62 6.06 -7.99
CA PHE A 102 4.72 7.36 -7.34
C PHE A 102 5.12 7.23 -5.87
N VAL A 103 4.48 6.33 -5.12
CA VAL A 103 4.84 6.09 -3.72
C VAL A 103 6.26 5.55 -3.60
N PHE A 104 6.65 4.61 -4.46
CA PHE A 104 8.03 4.13 -4.55
C PHE A 104 9.03 5.28 -4.74
N LEU A 105 8.76 6.21 -5.66
CA LEU A 105 9.63 7.36 -5.92
C LEU A 105 9.73 8.27 -4.69
N CYS A 106 8.63 8.54 -3.98
CA CYS A 106 8.66 9.30 -2.73
C CYS A 106 9.58 8.65 -1.69
N TYR A 107 9.46 7.33 -1.51
CA TYR A 107 10.30 6.57 -0.60
C TYR A 107 11.77 6.50 -1.07
N LEU A 108 12.03 6.44 -2.38
CA LEU A 108 13.37 6.48 -2.94
C LEU A 108 14.07 7.80 -2.62
N VAL A 109 13.36 8.93 -2.75
CA VAL A 109 13.89 10.25 -2.38
C VAL A 109 14.15 10.32 -0.87
N ALA A 110 13.21 9.85 -0.04
CA ALA A 110 13.40 9.82 1.41
C ALA A 110 14.61 8.94 1.79
N PHE A 111 14.76 7.77 1.16
CA PHE A 111 15.90 6.89 1.36
C PHE A 111 17.21 7.55 0.94
N GLY A 112 17.24 8.25 -0.20
CA GLY A 112 18.43 8.97 -0.65
C GLY A 112 18.90 10.02 0.37
N ILE A 113 17.96 10.77 0.96
CA ILE A 113 18.26 11.80 1.97
C ILE A 113 18.80 11.15 3.25
N PHE A 114 18.05 10.22 3.84
CA PHE A 114 18.39 9.66 5.15
C PHE A 114 19.49 8.60 5.07
N GLY A 115 19.58 7.87 3.97
CA GLY A 115 20.65 6.93 3.68
C GLY A 115 22.00 7.61 3.61
N LYS A 116 22.11 8.72 2.88
CA LYS A 116 23.36 9.51 2.83
C LYS A 116 23.75 10.06 4.20
N MET A 117 22.77 10.45 5.03
CA MET A 117 23.01 11.07 6.33
C MET A 117 23.43 10.08 7.42
N TYR A 118 22.84 8.87 7.46
CA TYR A 118 22.98 7.98 8.60
C TYR A 118 23.73 6.67 8.32
N ILE A 119 23.81 6.20 7.08
CA ILE A 119 24.57 4.97 6.75
C ILE A 119 26.06 5.12 7.07
N PRO A 120 26.76 6.18 6.58
CA PRO A 120 28.19 6.34 6.84
C PRO A 120 28.50 6.86 8.25
N GLU A 121 27.51 7.41 8.97
CA GLU A 121 27.71 8.08 10.25
C GLU A 121 28.08 7.10 11.37
N ASN A 122 29.13 7.42 12.14
CA ASN A 122 29.52 6.64 13.30
C ASN A 122 28.70 7.07 14.52
N PRO A 123 28.01 6.15 15.22
CA PRO A 123 27.08 6.57 16.27
C PRO A 123 27.73 7.20 17.51
N GLU A 124 29.03 7.01 17.77
CA GLU A 124 29.76 7.55 18.94
C GLU A 124 29.01 7.45 20.29
N GLY A 125 28.19 6.41 20.47
CA GLY A 125 27.34 6.24 21.66
C GLY A 125 26.03 7.05 21.69
N ASN A 126 25.77 7.89 20.69
CA ASN A 126 24.53 8.65 20.54
C ASN A 126 23.36 7.72 20.13
N LYS A 127 22.47 7.45 21.09
CA LYS A 127 21.27 6.63 20.90
C LYS A 127 20.34 7.14 19.79
N GLY A 128 20.33 8.44 19.52
CA GLY A 128 19.56 9.05 18.43
C GLY A 128 20.06 8.61 17.06
N ILE A 129 21.38 8.58 16.85
CA ILE A 129 22.00 8.13 15.60
C ILE A 129 21.76 6.63 15.41
N VAL A 130 21.94 5.81 16.44
CA VAL A 130 21.65 4.36 16.38
C VAL A 130 20.20 4.09 15.95
N ARG A 131 19.24 4.78 16.57
CA ARG A 131 17.82 4.70 16.18
C ARG A 131 17.63 5.07 14.72
N MET A 132 18.27 6.15 14.25
CA MET A 132 18.13 6.61 12.87
C MET A 132 18.74 5.62 11.87
N LYS A 133 19.86 4.98 12.17
CA LYS A 133 20.41 3.90 11.34
C LYS A 133 19.40 2.76 11.17
N ASN A 134 18.75 2.34 12.25
CA ASN A 134 17.69 1.33 12.19
C ASN A 134 16.47 1.84 11.39
N ALA A 135 16.10 3.11 11.56
CA ALA A 135 15.01 3.73 10.82
C ALA A 135 15.27 3.80 9.31
N VAL A 136 16.52 3.98 8.87
CA VAL A 136 16.91 3.91 7.47
C VAL A 136 16.68 2.51 6.90
N TRP A 137 17.00 1.46 7.63
CA TRP A 137 16.76 0.07 7.19
C TRP A 137 15.26 -0.25 7.08
N VAL A 138 14.44 0.22 8.01
CA VAL A 138 12.98 0.12 7.94
C VAL A 138 12.45 0.83 6.68
N LEU A 139 12.96 2.04 6.43
CA LEU A 139 12.57 2.85 5.27
C LEU A 139 12.98 2.18 3.95
N LEU A 140 14.19 1.64 3.86
CA LEU A 140 14.67 0.86 2.72
C LEU A 140 13.80 -0.39 2.49
N THR A 141 13.49 -1.12 3.55
CA THR A 141 12.65 -2.34 3.44
C THR A 141 11.29 -2.00 2.86
N ASN A 142 10.65 -0.95 3.34
CA ASN A 142 9.35 -0.54 2.82
C ASN A 142 9.46 -0.04 1.36
N MET A 143 10.51 0.73 1.04
CA MET A 143 10.80 1.17 -0.33
C MET A 143 10.91 -0.03 -1.29
N LEU A 144 11.60 -1.10 -0.90
CA LEU A 144 11.73 -2.31 -1.71
C LEU A 144 10.40 -3.06 -1.87
N LEU A 145 9.55 -3.08 -0.85
CA LEU A 145 8.19 -3.63 -1.00
C LEU A 145 7.38 -2.83 -2.04
N TRP A 146 7.44 -1.50 -2.00
CA TRP A 146 6.82 -0.64 -3.02
C TRP A 146 7.38 -0.89 -4.42
N PHE A 147 8.69 -1.10 -4.53
CA PHE A 147 9.32 -1.48 -5.79
C PHE A 147 8.80 -2.83 -6.31
N ALA A 148 8.64 -3.82 -5.43
CA ALA A 148 8.11 -5.13 -5.80
C ALA A 148 6.66 -5.06 -6.28
N THR A 149 5.79 -4.32 -5.57
CA THR A 149 4.38 -4.15 -5.95
C THR A 149 4.25 -3.34 -7.24
N MET A 150 5.07 -2.28 -7.40
CA MET A 150 5.20 -1.52 -8.64
C MET A 150 5.59 -2.44 -9.80
N SER A 151 6.67 -3.22 -9.65
CA SER A 151 7.17 -4.10 -10.71
C SER A 151 6.13 -5.14 -11.13
N TYR A 152 5.45 -5.75 -10.16
CA TYR A 152 4.35 -6.68 -10.42
C TYR A 152 3.19 -6.00 -11.16
N GLY A 153 2.77 -4.81 -10.70
CA GLY A 153 1.75 -4.00 -11.36
C GLY A 153 2.09 -3.67 -12.80
N ALA A 154 3.35 -3.32 -13.08
CA ALA A 154 3.86 -3.04 -14.42
C ALA A 154 3.69 -4.24 -15.35
N VAL A 155 4.12 -5.42 -14.87
CA VAL A 155 4.04 -6.67 -15.64
C VAL A 155 2.59 -7.03 -15.95
N VAL A 156 1.69 -6.94 -14.98
CA VAL A 156 0.26 -7.22 -15.17
C VAL A 156 -0.36 -6.22 -16.15
N PHE A 157 -0.07 -4.93 -16.01
CA PHE A 157 -0.57 -3.89 -16.90
C PHE A 157 -0.15 -4.15 -18.36
N TRP A 158 1.14 -4.47 -18.58
CA TRP A 158 1.67 -4.70 -19.92
C TRP A 158 1.14 -6.00 -20.55
N LYS A 159 0.95 -7.05 -19.75
CA LYS A 159 0.32 -8.31 -20.22
C LYS A 159 -1.13 -8.09 -20.65
N ASN A 160 -1.91 -7.33 -19.88
CA ASN A 160 -3.32 -7.06 -20.19
C ASN A 160 -3.48 -6.18 -21.45
N ARG A 161 -2.58 -5.21 -21.66
CA ARG A 161 -2.59 -4.38 -22.87
C ARG A 161 -2.28 -5.18 -24.15
N LYS A 162 -1.39 -6.17 -24.05
CA LYS A 162 -1.07 -7.10 -25.15
C LYS A 162 -2.20 -8.10 -25.45
N ALA A 163 -2.99 -8.48 -24.44
CA ALA A 163 -4.15 -9.35 -24.64
C ALA A 163 -5.30 -8.64 -25.38
N SER A 164 -5.55 -7.36 -25.07
CA SER A 164 -6.60 -6.56 -25.71
C SER A 164 -6.35 -6.24 -27.19
N THR A 165 -5.13 -6.43 -27.69
CA THR A 165 -4.73 -6.13 -29.08
C THR A 165 -4.76 -7.35 -30.00
N ARG A 166 -5.13 -8.53 -29.50
CA ARG A 166 -5.30 -9.75 -30.29
C ARG A 166 -6.79 -10.11 -30.41
N LEU A 167 -7.48 -9.47 -31.37
CA LEU A 167 -8.72 -9.91 -32.03
C LEU A 167 -9.94 -10.32 -31.16
N THR A 168 -10.99 -9.50 -31.17
CA THR A 168 -12.39 -9.98 -31.20
C THR A 168 -13.24 -9.21 -32.21
N GLY A 169 -12.80 -9.26 -33.48
CA GLY A 169 -13.69 -9.18 -34.65
C GLY A 169 -14.28 -10.55 -34.96
N ARG A 170 -14.93 -11.20 -33.98
CA ARG A 170 -15.77 -12.40 -34.19
C ARG A 170 -17.02 -12.25 -33.35
N GLY A 171 -18.03 -11.60 -33.91
CA GLY A 171 -19.40 -11.74 -33.45
C GLY A 171 -19.74 -13.22 -33.50
N ALA A 172 -20.20 -13.75 -32.37
CA ALA A 172 -20.89 -15.03 -32.36
C ALA A 172 -22.11 -14.87 -33.27
N GLN A 173 -22.06 -15.48 -34.45
CA GLN A 173 -23.27 -15.64 -35.24
C GLN A 173 -24.18 -16.60 -34.48
N HIS A 174 -25.31 -16.08 -34.03
CA HIS A 174 -26.46 -16.87 -33.68
C HIS A 174 -26.90 -17.65 -34.93
N VAL A 175 -26.91 -18.98 -34.85
CA VAL A 175 -27.81 -19.86 -35.59
C VAL A 175 -28.34 -20.87 -34.59
#